data_AF-A0AAW0N1V2-F1
#
_entry.id   AF-A0AAW0N1V2-F1
#
_cell.length_a   1.000
_cell.length_b   1.000
_cell.length_c   1.000
_cell.angle_alpha   90.00
_cell.angle_beta   90.00
_cell.angle_gamma   90.00
#
_symmetry.space_group_name_H-M   'P 1'
#
loop_
_entity.id
_entity.type
_entity.pdbx_description
1 polymer ?
#
loop_
_entity_poly.entity_id
_entity_poly.type
_entity_poly.pdbx_seq_one_letter_code
_entity_poly.pdbx_strand_id
1 'polypeptide(L)'
;MGKKENASISEKAEEGETEKQLKTNSHLKDLDQDIFDDDDFYHQLLRELIERRTSAADPNDQVAMGKQWLAIQKLRSKIKKKVDTKASKGRKVRFHVHSKLVNFMAPTDHGAMTDEAKSELYRGLFGQNSAVRE
;
A
#
# COMPACT_ATOMS: atom_id res chain seq x y z
N MET A 1 -47.30 24.36 -6.07
CA MET A 1 -45.98 24.80 -5.58
C MET A 1 -45.54 23.83 -4.49
N GLY A 2 -44.41 23.14 -4.68
CA GLY A 2 -43.85 22.22 -3.69
C GLY A 2 -42.37 22.04 -3.97
N LYS A 3 -41.53 22.74 -3.22
CA LYS A 3 -40.06 22.65 -3.28
C LYS A 3 -39.61 21.28 -2.79
N LYS A 4 -38.83 20.56 -3.60
CA LYS A 4 -37.95 19.47 -3.16
C LYS A 4 -36.53 19.99 -3.23
N GLU A 5 -35.90 20.20 -2.09
CA GLU A 5 -34.46 20.38 -1.97
C GLU A 5 -33.98 19.73 -0.66
N ASN A 6 -32.76 19.17 -0.70
CA ASN A 6 -31.99 18.54 0.39
C ASN A 6 -32.12 17.01 0.53
N ALA A 7 -31.51 16.28 -0.41
CA ALA A 7 -31.02 14.92 -0.18
C ALA A 7 -29.51 14.73 -0.51
N SER A 8 -28.86 15.70 -1.16
CA SER A 8 -27.50 15.55 -1.71
C SER A 8 -26.34 16.00 -0.82
N ILE A 9 -26.62 16.51 0.40
CA ILE A 9 -25.58 17.02 1.31
C ILE A 9 -25.17 15.96 2.34
N SER A 10 -26.02 14.97 2.62
CA SER A 10 -25.79 13.93 3.64
C SER A 10 -24.80 12.86 3.17
N GLU A 11 -24.83 12.46 1.90
CA GLU A 11 -23.99 11.36 1.40
C GLU A 11 -22.50 11.73 1.31
N LYS A 12 -22.19 13.01 1.09
CA LYS A 12 -20.81 13.49 0.90
C LYS A 12 -20.02 13.62 2.21
N ALA A 13 -20.72 13.72 3.35
CA ALA A 13 -20.10 13.78 4.67
C ALA A 13 -19.74 12.38 5.19
N GLU A 14 -20.60 11.38 4.93
CA GLU A 14 -20.37 10.00 5.38
C GLU A 14 -19.21 9.31 4.64
N GLU A 15 -19.03 9.56 3.34
CA GLU A 15 -17.88 9.05 2.57
C GLU A 15 -16.53 9.59 3.08
N GLY A 16 -16.50 10.86 3.52
CA GLY A 16 -15.28 11.49 4.06
C GLY A 16 -14.89 10.98 5.45
N GLU A 17 -15.86 10.58 6.27
CA GLU A 17 -15.64 9.99 7.60
C GLU A 17 -15.26 8.51 7.52
N THR A 18 -15.92 7.74 6.66
CA THR A 18 -15.59 6.33 6.40
C THR A 18 -14.18 6.18 5.81
N GLU A 19 -13.76 7.03 4.88
CA GLU A 19 -12.38 7.00 4.37
C GLU A 19 -11.32 7.38 5.42
N LYS A 20 -11.66 8.27 6.37
CA LYS A 20 -10.77 8.61 7.49
C LYS A 20 -10.66 7.46 8.48
N GLN A 21 -11.79 6.83 8.83
CA GLN A 21 -11.82 5.64 9.69
C GLN A 21 -11.09 4.45 9.04
N LEU A 22 -11.17 4.26 7.72
CA LEU A 22 -10.43 3.20 7.03
C LEU A 22 -8.91 3.40 7.06
N LYS A 23 -8.44 4.66 7.13
CA LYS A 23 -7.01 5.00 7.24
C LYS A 23 -6.48 4.86 8.67
N THR A 24 -7.28 5.19 9.68
CA THR A 24 -6.91 4.95 11.09
C THR A 24 -6.81 3.46 11.37
N ASN A 25 -7.72 2.64 10.84
CA ASN A 25 -7.71 1.18 11.05
C ASN A 25 -6.66 0.41 10.23
N SER A 26 -5.72 1.09 9.54
CA SER A 26 -4.68 0.42 8.74
C SER A 26 -3.64 -0.32 9.59
N HIS A 27 -3.39 0.15 10.82
CA HIS A 27 -2.40 -0.40 11.75
C HIS A 27 -2.84 -1.71 12.43
N LEU A 28 -4.16 -1.95 12.54
CA LEU A 28 -4.77 -3.18 13.12
C LEU A 28 -4.46 -4.49 12.36
N LYS A 29 -3.73 -4.42 11.24
CA LYS A 29 -3.37 -5.60 10.43
C LYS A 29 -2.07 -6.28 10.89
N ASP A 30 -1.25 -5.59 11.69
CA ASP A 30 0.03 -6.07 12.20
C ASP A 30 0.03 -6.00 13.75
N LEU A 31 -1.00 -6.57 14.40
CA LEU A 31 -1.08 -6.61 15.87
C LEU A 31 -0.16 -7.69 16.43
N ASP A 32 0.91 -7.27 17.10
CA ASP A 32 1.69 -8.12 18.01
C ASP A 32 0.91 -8.22 19.33
N GLN A 33 0.60 -9.44 19.79
CA GLN A 33 -0.23 -9.65 20.99
C GLN A 33 0.44 -9.12 22.27
N ASP A 34 1.76 -8.96 22.24
CA ASP A 34 2.55 -8.47 23.37
C ASP A 34 2.74 -6.93 23.35
N ILE A 35 2.30 -6.23 22.29
CA ILE A 35 2.43 -4.77 22.13
C ILE A 35 1.05 -4.13 22.07
N PHE A 36 0.77 -3.24 23.03
CA PHE A 36 -0.49 -2.49 23.07
C PHE A 36 -0.41 -1.24 22.18
N ASP A 37 -1.39 -1.07 21.30
CA ASP A 37 -1.46 0.01 20.33
C ASP A 37 -2.22 1.21 20.91
N ASP A 38 -1.53 2.07 21.65
CA ASP A 38 -2.09 3.26 22.32
C ASP A 38 -1.89 4.57 21.55
N ASP A 39 -1.56 4.51 20.25
CA ASP A 39 -1.21 5.68 19.44
C ASP A 39 -2.26 6.80 19.48
N ASP A 40 -3.55 6.45 19.42
CA ASP A 40 -4.65 7.42 19.50
C ASP A 40 -4.75 8.08 20.88
N PHE A 41 -4.51 7.31 21.96
CA PHE A 41 -4.50 7.80 23.33
C PHE A 41 -3.27 8.67 23.62
N TYR A 42 -2.10 8.23 23.17
CA TYR A 42 -0.86 9.01 23.22
C TYR A 42 -1.01 10.35 22.48
N HIS A 43 -1.63 10.35 21.31
CA HIS A 43 -1.90 11.58 20.56
C HIS A 43 -2.86 12.53 21.28
N GLN A 44 -3.84 12.02 22.02
CA GLN A 44 -4.74 12.83 22.82
C GLN A 44 -3.99 13.49 24.01
N LEU A 45 -3.18 12.73 24.74
CA LEU A 45 -2.36 13.26 25.83
C LEU A 45 -1.33 14.29 25.34
N LEU A 46 -0.71 14.04 24.19
CA LEU A 46 0.23 14.96 23.58
C LEU A 46 -0.44 16.29 23.18
N ARG A 47 -1.66 16.22 22.63
CA ARG A 47 -2.45 17.43 22.32
C ARG A 47 -2.76 18.22 23.58
N GLU A 48 -3.24 17.57 24.63
CA GLU A 48 -3.54 18.20 25.91
C GLU A 48 -2.29 18.83 26.55
N LEU A 49 -1.15 18.14 26.50
CA LEU A 49 0.12 18.65 27.02
C LEU A 49 0.60 19.90 26.27
N ILE A 50 0.52 19.88 24.94
CA ILE A 50 0.87 21.02 24.10
C ILE A 50 -0.07 22.17 24.44
N GLU A 51 -1.39 21.94 24.45
CA GLU A 51 -2.40 22.93 24.76
C GLU A 51 -2.13 23.62 26.09
N ARG A 52 -1.91 22.86 27.18
CA ARG A 52 -1.55 23.39 28.51
C ARG A 52 -0.27 24.21 28.52
N ARG A 53 0.78 23.76 27.81
CA ARG A 53 2.07 24.47 27.71
C ARG A 53 1.95 25.76 26.89
N THR A 54 1.16 25.74 25.82
CA THR A 54 0.97 26.89 24.94
C THR A 54 -0.05 27.89 25.49
N SER A 55 -1.03 27.44 26.28
CA SER A 55 -1.99 28.33 26.96
C SER A 55 -1.36 29.08 28.13
N ALA A 56 -0.27 28.56 28.69
CA ALA A 56 0.52 29.20 29.75
C ALA A 56 1.61 30.16 29.21
N ALA A 57 1.87 30.15 27.90
CA ALA A 57 2.74 31.11 27.23
C ALA A 57 1.89 32.24 26.63
N ASP A 58 2.42 33.46 26.65
CA ASP A 58 1.75 34.68 26.16
C ASP A 58 1.12 34.46 24.76
N PRO A 59 -0.20 34.68 24.58
CA PRO A 59 -0.90 34.56 23.31
C PRO A 59 -0.31 35.37 22.14
N ASN A 60 0.62 36.29 22.42
CA ASN A 60 1.21 37.20 21.45
C ASN A 60 2.49 36.66 20.75
N ASP A 61 3.05 35.51 21.14
CA ASP A 61 4.27 34.99 20.52
C ASP A 61 4.00 34.19 19.23
N GLN A 62 3.63 34.92 18.16
CA GLN A 62 3.44 34.36 16.82
C GLN A 62 4.70 33.65 16.27
N VAL A 63 5.88 34.00 16.80
CA VAL A 63 7.16 33.41 16.38
C VAL A 63 7.32 32.00 16.94
N ALA A 64 6.87 31.73 18.17
CA ALA A 64 6.88 30.39 18.75
C ALA A 64 5.98 29.42 17.96
N MET A 65 4.78 29.86 17.56
CA MET A 65 3.85 29.08 16.75
C MET A 65 4.41 28.74 15.37
N GLY A 66 5.05 29.72 14.71
CA GLY A 66 5.72 29.50 13.42
C GLY A 66 6.87 28.48 13.51
N LYS A 67 7.66 28.53 14.59
CA LYS A 67 8.75 27.57 14.85
C LYS A 67 8.23 26.15 15.07
N GLN A 68 7.13 26.01 15.82
CA GLN A 68 6.49 24.72 16.06
C GLN A 68 5.89 24.13 14.78
N TRP A 69 5.23 24.96 13.95
CA TRP A 69 4.70 24.53 12.66
C TRP A 69 5.81 24.07 11.70
N LEU A 70 6.94 24.78 11.65
CA LEU A 70 8.13 24.35 10.89
C LEU A 70 8.70 23.02 11.40
N ALA A 71 8.72 22.81 12.72
CA ALA A 71 9.19 21.56 13.31
C ALA A 71 8.26 20.39 12.96
N ILE A 72 6.94 20.59 13.02
CA ILE A 72 5.93 19.60 12.61
C ILE A 72 6.07 19.28 11.12
N GLN A 73 6.27 20.28 10.26
CA GLN A 73 6.47 20.07 8.83
C GLN A 73 7.75 19.25 8.55
N LYS A 74 8.83 19.49 9.31
CA LYS A 74 10.07 18.69 9.24
C LYS A 74 9.91 17.26 9.75
N LEU A 75 9.04 17.02 10.74
CA LEU A 75 8.72 15.65 11.18
C LEU A 75 7.93 14.90 10.10
N ARG A 76 6.95 15.57 9.46
CA ARG A 76 6.13 14.97 8.40
C ARG A 76 6.93 14.59 7.16
N SER A 77 7.98 15.34 6.80
CA SER A 77 8.83 15.04 5.65
C SER A 77 9.76 13.82 5.86
N LYS A 78 10.00 13.42 7.11
CA LYS A 78 10.78 12.21 7.44
C LYS A 78 9.95 10.93 7.39
N ILE A 79 8.62 11.04 7.47
CA ILE A 79 7.69 9.93 7.26
C ILE A 79 7.60 9.68 5.76
N LYS A 80 8.60 8.98 5.22
CA LYS A 80 8.59 8.52 3.83
C LYS A 80 7.62 7.34 3.75
N LYS A 81 6.58 7.48 2.93
CA LYS A 81 5.69 6.37 2.59
C LYS A 81 6.55 5.19 2.11
N LYS A 82 6.26 3.98 2.59
CA LYS A 82 6.92 2.75 2.12
C LYS A 82 6.49 2.53 0.66
N VAL A 83 7.32 2.99 -0.27
CA VAL A 83 7.10 2.84 -1.71
C VAL A 83 8.04 1.74 -2.22
N ASP A 84 7.50 0.84 -3.05
CA ASP A 84 8.30 -0.15 -3.76
C ASP A 84 9.18 0.55 -4.81
N THR A 85 10.41 0.90 -4.43
CA THR A 85 11.36 1.60 -5.30
C THR A 85 11.76 0.75 -6.51
N LYS A 86 11.66 -0.59 -6.43
CA LYS A 86 11.91 -1.51 -7.53
C LYS A 86 10.74 -1.61 -8.50
N ALA A 87 9.54 -1.16 -8.13
CA ALA A 87 8.41 -1.07 -9.04
C ALA A 87 8.56 0.06 -10.07
N SER A 88 9.47 1.02 -9.84
CA SER A 88 9.75 2.10 -10.80
C SER A 88 10.57 1.58 -12.00
N LYS A 89 10.25 2.12 -13.19
CA LYS A 89 11.00 1.87 -14.44
C LYS A 89 11.16 0.39 -14.81
N GLY A 90 10.21 -0.47 -14.43
CA GLY A 90 10.17 -1.87 -14.85
C GLY A 90 11.25 -2.76 -14.23
N ARG A 91 11.90 -2.36 -13.12
CA ARG A 91 12.92 -3.20 -12.45
C ARG A 91 12.33 -4.42 -11.73
N LYS A 92 11.01 -4.44 -11.54
CA LYS A 92 10.25 -5.55 -10.96
C LYS A 92 9.24 -6.05 -11.99
N VAL A 93 9.25 -7.35 -12.27
CA VAL A 93 8.27 -8.00 -13.13
C VAL A 93 6.91 -7.95 -12.44
N ARG A 94 5.90 -7.47 -13.15
CA ARG A 94 4.51 -7.41 -12.66
C ARG A 94 3.63 -8.22 -13.59
N PHE A 95 2.88 -9.15 -13.01
CA PHE A 95 1.94 -9.99 -13.73
C PHE A 95 0.60 -9.25 -13.90
N HIS A 96 0.59 -8.25 -14.78
CA HIS A 96 -0.63 -7.56 -15.20
C HIS A 96 -0.93 -7.87 -16.66
N VAL A 97 -2.19 -8.18 -16.95
CA VAL A 97 -2.66 -8.38 -18.32
C VAL A 97 -2.73 -7.03 -19.02
N HIS A 98 -2.06 -6.92 -20.16
CA HIS A 98 -2.08 -5.72 -21.00
C HIS A 98 -3.07 -5.93 -22.14
N SER A 99 -4.22 -5.25 -22.14
CA SER A 99 -5.31 -5.49 -23.11
C SER A 99 -4.87 -5.38 -24.58
N LYS A 100 -3.88 -4.53 -24.89
CA LYS A 100 -3.32 -4.38 -26.25
C LYS A 100 -2.48 -5.58 -26.72
N LEU A 101 -1.98 -6.39 -25.79
CA LEU A 101 -1.14 -7.57 -26.06
C LEU A 101 -1.93 -8.88 -25.99
N VAL A 102 -3.19 -8.84 -25.57
CA VAL A 102 -4.08 -10.01 -25.55
C VAL A 102 -4.39 -10.41 -26.99
N ASN A 103 -4.30 -11.71 -27.30
CA ASN A 103 -4.56 -12.28 -28.62
C ASN A 103 -3.73 -11.65 -29.76
N PHE A 104 -2.53 -11.14 -29.46
CA PHE A 104 -1.68 -10.49 -30.46
C PHE A 104 -1.26 -11.44 -31.59
N MET A 105 -1.05 -12.72 -31.28
CA MET A 105 -0.73 -13.77 -32.25
C MET A 105 -1.42 -15.08 -31.84
N ALA A 106 -1.78 -15.91 -32.82
CA ALA A 106 -2.21 -17.27 -32.58
C ALA A 106 -1.00 -18.18 -32.29
N PRO A 107 -1.12 -19.17 -31.39
CA PRO A 107 -0.05 -20.17 -31.19
C PRO A 107 0.22 -20.94 -32.48
N THR A 108 1.47 -20.96 -32.92
CA THR A 108 1.93 -21.74 -34.08
C THR A 108 2.97 -22.76 -33.62
N ASP A 109 2.73 -24.03 -33.92
CA ASP A 109 3.72 -25.07 -33.66
C ASP A 109 4.74 -25.11 -34.82
N HIS A 110 6.00 -24.89 -34.48
CA HIS A 110 7.14 -25.00 -35.40
C HIS A 110 8.05 -26.19 -35.03
N GLY A 111 7.60 -27.07 -34.13
CA GLY A 111 8.34 -28.24 -33.70
C GLY A 111 8.44 -29.28 -34.82
N ALA A 112 9.66 -29.60 -35.23
CA ALA A 112 9.92 -30.74 -36.12
C ALA A 112 9.86 -32.11 -35.38
N MET A 113 10.07 -32.09 -34.07
CA MET A 113 10.15 -33.29 -33.20
C MET A 113 8.83 -33.48 -32.44
N THR A 114 8.38 -34.73 -32.33
CA THR A 114 7.19 -35.07 -31.53
C THR A 114 7.44 -34.86 -30.04
N ASP A 115 6.37 -34.73 -29.26
CA ASP A 115 6.48 -34.45 -27.84
C ASP A 115 7.10 -35.61 -27.04
N GLU A 116 6.85 -36.85 -27.49
CA GLU A 116 7.43 -38.07 -26.91
C GLU A 116 8.95 -38.08 -27.09
N ALA A 117 9.40 -37.72 -28.29
CA ALA A 117 10.81 -37.70 -28.63
C ALA A 117 11.53 -36.57 -27.85
N LYS A 118 10.90 -35.39 -27.68
CA LYS A 118 11.43 -34.31 -26.82
C LYS A 118 11.57 -34.79 -25.37
N SER A 119 10.54 -35.44 -24.86
CA SER A 119 10.49 -35.94 -23.48
C SER A 119 11.58 -36.99 -23.22
N GLU A 120 11.79 -37.90 -24.17
CA GLU A 120 12.88 -38.88 -24.11
C GLU A 120 14.26 -38.22 -24.14
N LEU A 121 14.47 -37.24 -25.01
CA LEU A 121 15.71 -36.47 -25.06
C LEU A 121 16.01 -35.78 -23.72
N TYR A 122 15.02 -35.10 -23.13
CA TYR A 122 15.21 -34.41 -21.84
C TYR A 122 15.49 -35.38 -20.70
N ARG A 123 14.88 -36.57 -20.71
CA ARG A 123 15.17 -37.63 -19.74
C ARG A 123 16.61 -38.14 -19.85
N GLY A 124 17.16 -38.19 -21.07
CA GLY A 124 18.51 -38.66 -21.34
C GLY A 124 19.64 -37.63 -21.15
N LEU A 125 19.32 -36.33 -20.98
CA LEU A 125 20.30 -35.23 -21.10
C LEU A 125 21.47 -35.32 -20.12
N PHE A 126 21.24 -35.86 -18.91
CA PHE A 126 22.27 -35.97 -17.85
C PHE A 126 22.44 -37.40 -17.33
N GLY A 127 22.12 -38.41 -18.14
CA GLY A 127 22.51 -39.80 -17.88
C GLY A 127 21.68 -40.57 -16.85
N GLN A 128 20.55 -40.05 -16.39
CA GLN A 128 19.57 -40.82 -15.62
C GLN A 128 18.64 -41.61 -16.55
N ASN A 129 19.22 -42.53 -17.30
CA ASN A 129 18.46 -43.69 -17.73
C ASN A 129 18.12 -44.45 -16.44
N SER A 130 16.94 -44.24 -15.89
CA SER A 130 16.29 -45.26 -15.08
C SER A 130 16.00 -46.42 -16.01
N ALA A 131 17.06 -47.17 -16.32
CA ALA A 131 16.90 -48.57 -16.64
C ALA A 131 16.04 -49.11 -15.50
N VAL A 132 14.91 -49.71 -15.85
CA VAL A 132 14.31 -50.74 -15.02
C VAL A 132 15.45 -51.73 -14.76
N ARG A 133 16.10 -51.58 -13.61
CA ARG A 133 16.99 -52.58 -13.06
C ARG A 133 16.05 -53.59 -12.42
N GLU A 134 15.89 -54.71 -13.13
CA GLU A 134 15.38 -55.96 -12.58
C GLU A 134 16.18 -56.37 -11.34
#